data_AF-T0Z3V8-F1
#
_entry.id   AF-T0Z3V8-F1
#
_cell.length_a   1.000
_cell.length_b   1.000
_cell.length_c   1.000
_cell.angle_alpha   90.00
_cell.angle_beta   90.00
_cell.angle_gamma   90.00
#
_symmetry.space_group_name_H-M   'P 1'
#
loop_
_entity.id
_entity.type
_entity.pdbx_description
1 polymer ?
#
loop_
_entity_poly.entity_id
_entity_poly.type
_entity_poly.pdbx_seq_one_letter_code
_entity_poly.pdbx_strand_id
1 'polypeptide(L)'
;DSSMVEHLAVHEHFIQTLTTLKAARRNAPSDQVAHDTLEFLTRWLASHILEKDRFMAYTILAMQEGSALEEAKFQARRQMKGVTRTLIDIILSLYSVLSSNTLHLMRKLDEHQKMEEAYREQRQRMEHLVRFDALTGLPNRVLLNRKSTGNHQAVGVFPEFPGHHLSGSGWVQSHQRYLRS
;
A
#
# COMPACT_ATOMS: atom_id res chain seq x y z
N ASP A 1 13.12 -32.15 -28.40
CA ASP A 1 11.68 -32.17 -28.11
C ASP A 1 11.15 -30.74 -28.15
N SER A 2 10.31 -30.41 -29.13
CA SER A 2 9.85 -29.02 -29.41
C SER A 2 9.03 -28.42 -28.26
N SER A 3 8.28 -29.26 -27.53
CA SER A 3 7.36 -28.81 -26.47
C SER A 3 8.10 -28.19 -25.28
N MET A 4 9.28 -28.72 -24.95
CA MET A 4 10.09 -28.20 -23.84
C MET A 4 10.74 -26.86 -24.21
N VAL A 5 11.21 -26.73 -25.46
CA VAL A 5 11.80 -25.48 -25.96
C VAL A 5 10.77 -24.35 -25.96
N GLU A 6 9.55 -24.62 -26.43
CA GLU A 6 8.44 -23.66 -26.38
C GLU A 6 8.08 -23.26 -24.93
N HIS A 7 8.07 -24.22 -24.00
CA HIS A 7 7.79 -23.92 -22.60
C HIS A 7 8.86 -23.03 -21.97
N LEU A 8 10.15 -23.33 -22.19
CA LEU A 8 11.26 -22.50 -21.72
C LEU A 8 11.21 -21.09 -22.31
N ALA A 9 10.86 -20.94 -23.59
CA ALA A 9 10.70 -19.62 -24.22
C ALA A 9 9.58 -18.80 -23.56
N VAL A 10 8.48 -19.44 -23.14
CA VAL A 10 7.40 -18.77 -22.41
C VAL A 10 7.87 -18.28 -21.04
N HIS A 11 8.67 -19.07 -20.32
CA HIS A 11 9.29 -18.66 -19.05
C HIS A 11 10.30 -17.52 -19.25
N GLU A 12 11.10 -17.57 -20.31
CA GLU A 12 12.05 -16.50 -20.62
C GLU A 12 11.33 -15.17 -20.87
N HIS A 13 10.26 -15.19 -21.67
CA HIS A 13 9.44 -14.01 -21.91
C HIS A 13 8.84 -13.44 -20.61
N PHE A 14 8.38 -14.31 -19.72
CA PHE A 14 7.89 -13.90 -18.40
C PHE A 14 8.94 -13.14 -17.58
N ILE A 15 10.17 -13.66 -17.53
CA ILE A 15 11.29 -13.02 -16.82
C ILE A 15 11.63 -11.66 -17.44
N GLN A 16 11.60 -11.55 -18.77
CA GLN A 16 11.82 -10.29 -19.47
C GLN A 16 10.75 -9.24 -19.12
N THR A 17 9.47 -9.64 -19.12
CA THR A 17 8.36 -8.74 -18.76
C THR A 17 8.45 -8.31 -17.29
N LEU A 18 8.75 -9.22 -16.37
CA LEU A 18 8.97 -8.87 -14.96
C LEU A 18 10.15 -7.91 -14.76
N THR A 19 11.23 -8.11 -15.51
CA THR A 19 12.39 -7.22 -15.45
C THR A 19 12.02 -5.81 -15.91
N THR A 20 11.20 -5.71 -16.96
CA THR A 20 10.68 -4.43 -17.48
C THR A 20 9.77 -3.73 -16.45
N LEU A 21 8.83 -4.46 -15.86
CA LEU A 21 7.94 -3.93 -14.80
C LEU A 21 8.73 -3.45 -13.58
N LYS A 22 9.76 -4.20 -13.18
CA LYS A 22 10.64 -3.82 -12.08
C LYS A 22 11.45 -2.55 -12.39
N ALA A 23 11.88 -2.37 -13.64
CA ALA A 23 12.58 -1.16 -14.08
C ALA A 23 11.65 0.07 -14.10
N ALA A 24 10.37 -0.12 -14.49
CA ALA A 24 9.35 0.94 -14.51
C ALA A 24 9.11 1.59 -13.13
N ARG A 25 9.39 0.87 -12.04
CA ARG A 25 9.35 1.40 -10.66
C ARG A 25 10.16 2.68 -10.44
N ARG A 26 11.17 2.94 -11.25
CA ARG A 26 11.98 4.18 -11.16
C ARG A 26 11.27 5.40 -11.72
N ASN A 27 10.36 5.21 -12.68
CA ASN A 27 9.83 6.28 -13.53
C ASN A 27 8.30 6.42 -13.47
N ALA A 28 7.60 5.49 -12.81
CA ALA A 28 6.14 5.49 -12.70
C ALA A 28 5.68 5.53 -11.24
N PRO A 29 4.45 6.02 -10.97
CA PRO A 29 3.87 6.00 -9.63
C PRO A 29 3.84 4.57 -9.06
N SER A 30 4.19 4.43 -7.77
CA SER A 30 4.28 3.11 -7.12
C SER A 30 2.98 2.31 -7.24
N ASP A 31 1.83 2.98 -7.16
CA ASP A 31 0.51 2.33 -7.23
C ASP A 31 0.21 1.80 -8.63
N GLN A 32 0.64 2.52 -9.67
CA GLN A 32 0.48 2.08 -11.04
C GLN A 32 1.35 0.85 -11.31
N VAL A 33 2.61 0.88 -10.85
CA VAL A 33 3.53 -0.25 -11.01
C VAL A 33 3.05 -1.47 -10.23
N ALA A 34 2.52 -1.29 -9.02
CA ALA A 34 1.93 -2.36 -8.23
C ALA A 34 0.70 -2.98 -8.94
N HIS A 35 -0.15 -2.13 -9.51
CA HIS A 35 -1.32 -2.56 -10.26
C HIS A 35 -0.93 -3.41 -11.47
N ASP A 36 -0.06 -2.87 -12.33
CA ASP A 36 0.34 -3.54 -13.57
C ASP A 36 1.11 -4.83 -13.30
N THR A 37 1.91 -4.85 -12.23
CA THR A 37 2.63 -6.05 -11.81
C THR A 37 1.68 -7.13 -11.34
N LEU A 38 0.72 -6.80 -10.46
CA LEU A 38 -0.21 -7.81 -9.94
C LEU A 38 -1.18 -8.30 -11.03
N GLU A 39 -1.66 -7.42 -11.90
CA GLU A 39 -2.49 -7.80 -13.05
C GLU A 39 -1.74 -8.77 -13.97
N PHE A 40 -0.49 -8.44 -14.33
CA PHE A 40 0.35 -9.30 -15.15
C PHE A 40 0.60 -10.66 -14.50
N LEU A 41 1.06 -10.67 -13.24
CA LEU A 41 1.35 -11.90 -12.51
C LEU A 41 0.12 -12.81 -12.39
N THR A 42 -1.02 -12.23 -12.03
CA THR A 42 -2.26 -13.00 -11.83
C THR A 42 -2.70 -13.66 -13.13
N ARG A 43 -2.72 -12.91 -14.24
CA ARG A 43 -3.13 -13.46 -15.55
C ARG A 43 -2.12 -14.48 -16.07
N TRP A 44 -0.83 -14.17 -16.00
CA TRP A 44 0.22 -15.05 -16.51
C TRP A 44 0.27 -16.36 -15.74
N LEU A 45 0.31 -16.32 -14.41
CA LEU A 45 0.40 -17.54 -13.59
C LEU A 45 -0.84 -18.42 -13.75
N ALA A 46 -2.04 -17.83 -13.69
CA ALA A 46 -3.27 -18.60 -13.81
C ALA A 46 -3.38 -19.26 -15.19
N SER A 47 -3.08 -18.54 -16.27
CA SER A 47 -3.13 -19.11 -17.63
C SER A 47 -2.04 -20.16 -17.83
N HIS A 48 -0.81 -19.89 -17.40
CA HIS A 48 0.33 -20.79 -17.58
C HIS A 48 0.16 -22.11 -16.83
N ILE A 49 -0.28 -22.07 -15.57
CA ILE A 49 -0.53 -23.28 -14.76
C ILE A 49 -1.68 -24.09 -15.36
N LEU A 50 -2.81 -23.44 -15.67
CA LEU A 50 -4.02 -24.14 -16.10
C LEU A 50 -3.95 -24.64 -17.53
N GLU A 51 -3.11 -24.02 -18.38
CA GLU A 51 -2.93 -24.42 -19.77
C GLU A 51 -1.64 -25.19 -19.99
N LYS A 52 -0.49 -24.51 -19.90
CA LYS A 52 0.81 -25.05 -20.33
C LYS A 52 1.31 -26.16 -19.40
N ASP A 53 1.33 -25.91 -18.10
CA ASP A 53 1.83 -26.89 -17.14
C ASP A 53 0.91 -28.11 -17.05
N ARG A 54 -0.41 -27.88 -17.06
CA ARG A 54 -1.41 -28.96 -17.09
C ARG A 54 -1.33 -29.81 -18.36
N PHE A 55 -1.14 -29.19 -19.53
CA PHE A 55 -0.92 -29.92 -20.79
C PHE A 55 0.26 -30.88 -20.67
N MET A 56 1.37 -30.38 -20.14
CA MET A 56 2.59 -31.15 -19.96
C MET A 56 2.38 -32.27 -18.95
N ALA A 57 1.71 -32.00 -17.83
CA ALA A 57 1.38 -33.01 -16.83
C ALA A 57 0.58 -34.17 -17.45
N TYR A 58 -0.47 -33.88 -18.23
CA TYR A 58 -1.23 -34.92 -18.92
C TYR A 58 -0.41 -35.69 -19.95
N THR A 59 0.48 -35.01 -20.66
CA THR A 59 1.36 -35.67 -21.63
C THR A 59 2.31 -36.64 -20.92
N ILE A 60 2.93 -36.20 -19.82
CA ILE A 60 3.84 -37.05 -19.02
C ILE A 60 3.09 -38.24 -18.43
N LEU A 61 1.89 -38.04 -17.88
CA LEU A 61 1.08 -39.13 -17.33
C LEU A 61 0.73 -40.19 -18.38
N ALA A 62 0.27 -39.78 -19.57
CA ALA A 62 -0.03 -40.72 -20.64
C ALA A 62 1.21 -41.47 -21.14
N MET A 63 2.38 -40.82 -21.15
CA MET A 63 3.65 -41.50 -21.46
C MET A 63 4.04 -42.52 -20.39
N GLN A 64 3.80 -42.21 -19.10
CA GLN A 64 4.04 -43.15 -18.00
C GLN A 64 3.10 -44.37 -18.07
N GLU A 65 1.91 -44.20 -18.63
CA GLU A 65 0.96 -45.28 -18.93
C GLU A 65 1.33 -46.10 -20.19
N GLY A 66 2.45 -45.78 -20.84
CA GLY A 66 2.99 -46.53 -21.99
C GLY A 66 2.60 -45.96 -23.35
N SER A 67 1.93 -44.81 -23.41
CA SER A 67 1.62 -44.16 -24.69
C SER A 67 2.89 -43.57 -25.32
N ALA A 68 3.00 -43.68 -26.65
CA ALA A 68 4.00 -42.93 -27.39
C ALA A 68 3.75 -41.41 -27.28
N LEU A 69 4.80 -40.59 -27.40
CA LEU A 69 4.75 -39.14 -27.19
C LEU A 69 3.61 -38.44 -27.97
N GLU A 70 3.42 -38.78 -29.25
CA GLU A 70 2.39 -38.13 -30.07
C GLU A 70 0.97 -38.51 -29.65
N GLU A 71 0.76 -39.77 -29.25
CA GLU A 71 -0.52 -40.23 -28.69
C GLU A 71 -0.78 -39.57 -27.33
N ALA A 72 0.24 -39.48 -26.47
CA ALA A 72 0.16 -38.81 -25.19
C ALA A 72 -0.22 -37.32 -25.35
N LYS A 73 0.38 -36.61 -26.31
CA LYS A 73 0.00 -35.22 -26.65
C LYS A 73 -1.43 -35.13 -27.15
N PHE A 74 -1.87 -36.08 -27.98
CA PHE A 74 -3.24 -36.11 -28.48
C PHE A 74 -4.25 -36.30 -27.35
N GLN A 75 -3.99 -37.22 -26.43
CA GLN A 75 -4.81 -37.44 -25.24
C GLN A 75 -4.84 -36.22 -24.33
N ALA A 76 -3.69 -35.58 -24.07
CA ALA A 76 -3.61 -34.34 -23.31
C ALA A 76 -4.47 -33.22 -23.94
N ARG A 77 -4.39 -33.03 -25.27
CA ARG A 77 -5.24 -32.06 -25.97
C ARG A 77 -6.73 -32.38 -25.83
N ARG A 78 -7.13 -33.65 -25.82
CA ARG A 78 -8.53 -34.05 -25.61
C ARG A 78 -9.01 -33.72 -24.19
N GLN A 79 -8.20 -33.99 -23.18
CA GLN A 79 -8.54 -33.67 -21.77
C GLN A 79 -8.69 -32.18 -21.51
N MET A 80 -7.96 -31.35 -22.27
CA MET A 80 -8.02 -29.89 -22.14
C MET A 80 -9.18 -29.21 -22.88
N LYS A 81 -9.93 -29.95 -23.73
CA LYS A 81 -11.05 -29.40 -24.49
C LYS A 81 -12.36 -29.40 -23.67
N GLY A 82 -13.39 -28.75 -24.21
CA GLY A 82 -14.74 -28.78 -23.68
C GLY A 82 -14.83 -28.11 -22.30
N VAL A 83 -15.43 -28.81 -21.34
CA VAL A 83 -15.70 -28.31 -19.98
C VAL A 83 -14.44 -27.80 -19.29
N THR A 84 -13.30 -28.47 -19.47
CA THR A 84 -12.02 -28.02 -18.92
C THR A 84 -11.66 -26.62 -19.40
N ARG A 85 -11.82 -26.34 -20.70
CA ARG A 85 -11.53 -25.02 -21.27
C ARG A 85 -12.46 -23.95 -20.69
N THR A 86 -13.75 -24.22 -20.63
CA THR A 86 -14.74 -23.29 -20.06
C THR A 86 -14.44 -22.99 -18.59
N LEU A 87 -14.08 -24.00 -17.79
CA LEU A 87 -13.69 -23.79 -16.40
C LEU A 87 -12.45 -22.92 -16.27
N ILE A 88 -11.45 -23.13 -17.13
CA ILE A 88 -10.24 -22.30 -17.16
C ILE A 88 -10.61 -20.84 -17.47
N ASP A 89 -11.44 -20.60 -18.50
CA ASP A 89 -11.86 -19.26 -18.87
C ASP A 89 -12.63 -18.55 -17.73
N ILE A 90 -13.49 -19.27 -16.99
CA ILE A 90 -14.19 -18.75 -15.80
C ILE A 90 -13.20 -18.41 -14.69
N ILE A 91 -12.26 -19.31 -14.38
CA ILE A 91 -11.27 -19.09 -13.33
C ILE A 91 -10.39 -17.88 -13.65
N LEU A 92 -9.94 -17.75 -14.90
CA LEU A 92 -9.15 -16.60 -15.36
C LEU A 92 -9.94 -15.28 -15.22
N SER A 93 -11.22 -15.29 -15.58
CA SER A 93 -12.10 -14.12 -15.41
C SER A 93 -12.24 -13.75 -13.94
N LEU A 94 -12.49 -14.72 -13.06
CA LEU A 94 -12.66 -14.50 -11.62
C LEU A 94 -11.40 -13.88 -11.01
N TYR A 95 -10.23 -14.42 -11.32
CA TYR A 95 -8.96 -13.89 -10.83
C TYR A 95 -8.71 -12.47 -11.31
N SER A 96 -9.02 -12.15 -12.58
CA SER A 96 -8.87 -10.80 -13.11
C SER A 96 -9.77 -9.78 -12.40
N VAL A 97 -11.02 -10.17 -12.09
CA VAL A 97 -11.95 -9.30 -11.35
C VAL A 97 -11.48 -9.13 -9.91
N LEU A 98 -11.10 -10.21 -9.24
CA LEU A 98 -10.66 -10.20 -7.86
C LEU A 98 -9.39 -9.34 -7.68
N SER A 99 -8.39 -9.51 -8.55
CA SER A 99 -7.14 -8.75 -8.48
C SER A 99 -7.38 -7.26 -8.69
N SER A 100 -8.20 -6.90 -9.69
CA SER A 100 -8.54 -5.50 -9.99
C SER A 100 -9.30 -4.84 -8.83
N ASN A 101 -10.30 -5.52 -8.28
CA ASN A 101 -11.07 -5.04 -7.14
C ASN A 101 -10.19 -4.86 -5.89
N THR A 102 -9.30 -5.81 -5.61
CA THR A 102 -8.39 -5.74 -4.46
C THR A 102 -7.49 -4.50 -4.54
N LEU A 103 -6.87 -4.26 -5.69
CA LEU A 103 -6.03 -3.08 -5.91
C LEU A 103 -6.82 -1.77 -5.85
N HIS A 104 -8.05 -1.78 -6.40
CA HIS A 104 -8.94 -0.62 -6.31
C HIS A 104 -9.24 -0.27 -4.84
N LEU A 105 -9.59 -1.26 -4.03
CA LEU A 105 -9.87 -1.07 -2.61
C LEU A 105 -8.63 -0.62 -1.82
N MET A 106 -7.46 -1.20 -2.11
CA MET A 106 -6.21 -0.77 -1.47
C MET A 106 -5.88 0.70 -1.75
N ARG A 107 -6.07 1.16 -2.99
CA ARG A 107 -5.92 2.58 -3.35
C ARG A 107 -6.90 3.47 -2.60
N LYS A 108 -8.17 3.06 -2.54
CA LYS A 108 -9.19 3.80 -1.78
C LYS A 108 -8.88 3.90 -0.30
N LEU A 109 -8.34 2.84 0.28
CA LEU A 109 -7.93 2.82 1.68
C LEU A 109 -6.77 3.79 1.95
N ASP A 110 -5.76 3.80 1.09
CA ASP A 110 -4.62 4.73 1.19
C ASP A 110 -5.05 6.20 1.01
N GLU A 111 -5.90 6.49 0.02
CA GLU A 111 -6.51 7.82 -0.17
C GLU A 111 -7.26 8.28 1.09
N HIS A 112 -8.05 7.38 1.69
CA HIS A 112 -8.80 7.67 2.91
C HIS A 112 -7.88 7.94 4.10
N GLN A 113 -6.82 7.13 4.29
CA GLN A 113 -5.84 7.32 5.36
C GLN A 113 -5.16 8.69 5.27
N LYS A 114 -4.70 9.07 4.07
CA LYS A 114 -4.09 10.40 3.82
C LYS A 114 -5.05 11.54 4.10
N MET A 115 -6.32 11.40 3.69
CA MET A 115 -7.36 12.39 3.99
C MET A 115 -7.59 12.53 5.50
N GLU A 116 -7.64 11.43 6.22
CA GLU A 116 -7.90 11.44 7.66
C GLU A 116 -6.72 12.06 8.44
N GLU A 117 -5.49 11.80 8.04
CA GLU A 117 -4.29 12.45 8.57
C GLU A 117 -4.30 13.96 8.35
N ALA A 118 -4.57 14.41 7.11
CA ALA A 118 -4.66 15.83 6.78
C ALA A 118 -5.77 16.53 7.58
N TYR A 119 -6.92 15.86 7.74
CA TYR A 119 -8.02 16.36 8.56
C TYR A 119 -7.62 16.48 10.04
N ARG A 120 -6.94 15.48 10.60
CA ARG A 120 -6.43 15.51 11.98
C ARG A 120 -5.45 16.67 12.19
N GLU A 121 -4.51 16.88 11.27
CA GLU A 121 -3.57 18.01 11.36
C GLU A 121 -4.28 19.36 11.30
N GLN A 122 -5.20 19.54 10.35
CA GLN A 122 -5.96 20.79 10.22
C GLN A 122 -6.82 21.04 11.45
N ARG A 123 -7.45 20.00 12.00
CA ARG A 123 -8.22 20.08 13.24
C ARG A 123 -7.34 20.49 14.41
N GLN A 124 -6.15 19.90 14.57
CA GLN A 124 -5.20 20.29 15.62
C GLN A 124 -4.76 21.76 15.49
N ARG A 125 -4.46 22.22 14.26
CA ARG A 125 -4.13 23.64 13.99
C ARG A 125 -5.29 24.55 14.36
N MET A 126 -6.52 24.19 13.99
CA MET A 126 -7.71 24.98 14.30
C MET A 126 -8.00 25.01 15.81
N GLU A 127 -7.88 23.88 16.49
CA GLU A 127 -8.02 23.81 17.96
C GLU A 127 -6.97 24.66 18.66
N HIS A 128 -5.74 24.70 18.16
CA HIS A 128 -4.68 25.56 18.68
C HIS A 128 -5.04 27.05 18.51
N LEU A 129 -5.48 27.48 17.32
CA LEU A 129 -5.91 28.87 17.06
C LEU A 129 -7.13 29.30 17.87
N VAL A 130 -8.05 28.39 18.17
CA VAL A 130 -9.19 28.69 19.05
C VAL A 130 -8.72 28.87 20.50
N ARG A 131 -7.72 28.10 20.93
CA ARG A 131 -7.21 28.08 22.31
C ARG A 131 -6.18 29.19 22.59
N PHE A 132 -5.43 29.63 21.59
CA PHE A 132 -4.33 30.58 21.74
C PHE A 132 -4.42 31.69 20.70
N ASP A 133 -4.12 32.92 21.11
CA ASP A 133 -4.04 34.07 20.21
C ASP A 133 -2.86 33.92 19.24
N ALA A 134 -3.09 34.23 17.95
CA ALA A 134 -2.15 33.98 16.88
C ALA A 134 -0.92 34.92 16.90
N LEU A 135 -1.04 36.10 17.52
CA LEU A 135 0.03 37.11 17.59
C LEU A 135 0.90 36.97 18.84
N THR A 136 0.29 36.57 19.97
CA THR A 136 0.98 36.54 21.26
C THR A 136 1.26 35.13 21.79
N GLY A 137 0.61 34.09 21.25
CA GLY A 137 0.68 32.73 21.76
C GLY A 137 0.00 32.54 23.12
N LEU A 138 -0.67 33.57 23.66
CA LEU A 138 -1.33 33.53 24.96
C LEU A 138 -2.70 32.84 24.86
N PRO A 139 -3.19 32.20 25.94
CA PRO A 139 -4.51 31.59 25.98
C PRO A 139 -5.62 32.59 25.60
N ASN A 140 -6.47 32.22 24.65
CA ASN A 140 -7.57 33.05 24.20
C ASN A 140 -8.68 33.12 25.28
N ARG A 141 -9.45 34.21 25.30
CA ARG A 141 -10.46 34.52 26.34
C ARG A 141 -11.49 33.39 26.56
N VAL A 142 -11.82 32.65 25.50
CA VAL A 142 -12.76 31.52 25.56
C VAL A 142 -12.20 30.37 26.41
N LEU A 143 -10.89 30.09 26.30
CA LEU A 143 -10.22 29.08 27.11
C LEU A 143 -10.09 29.54 28.57
N LEU A 144 -9.80 30.82 28.80
CA LEU A 144 -9.71 31.41 30.14
C LEU A 144 -11.07 31.35 30.87
N ASN A 145 -12.17 31.71 30.20
CA ASN A 145 -13.53 31.64 30.77
C ASN A 145 -14.00 30.20 31.03
N ARG A 146 -13.55 29.22 30.23
CA ARG A 146 -13.86 27.80 30.48
C ARG A 146 -13.12 27.25 31.71
N LYS A 147 -11.89 27.71 31.96
CA LYS A 147 -11.14 27.34 33.17
C LYS A 147 -11.70 27.98 34.44
N SER A 148 -12.19 29.22 34.36
CA SER A 148 -12.82 29.89 35.50
C SER A 148 -14.20 29.33 35.86
N THR A 149 -14.93 28.78 34.89
CA THR A 149 -16.24 28.13 35.11
C THR A 149 -16.16 26.63 35.42
N GLY A 150 -15.04 25.97 35.06
CA GLY A 150 -14.85 24.52 35.14
C GLY A 150 -14.20 23.98 36.42
N ASN A 151 -13.84 24.81 37.40
CA ASN A 151 -13.35 24.32 38.68
C ASN A 151 -13.59 25.32 39.82
N HIS A 152 -14.64 25.12 40.62
CA HIS A 152 -14.76 25.70 41.95
C HIS A 152 -14.05 24.86 43.04
N GLN A 153 -13.13 23.95 42.66
CA GLN A 153 -12.15 23.32 43.55
C GLN A 153 -10.74 23.40 42.95
N ALA A 154 -10.26 24.61 42.71
CA ALA A 154 -8.84 24.93 42.82
C ALA A 154 -8.74 26.41 43.21
N VAL A 155 -9.01 26.65 44.48
CA VAL A 155 -8.71 27.92 45.11
C VAL A 155 -7.19 28.15 44.98
N GLY A 156 -6.85 29.22 44.28
CA GLY A 156 -5.64 30.03 44.44
C GLY A 156 -4.32 29.30 44.69
N VAL A 157 -3.52 29.16 43.64
CA VAL A 157 -2.09 29.43 43.74
C VAL A 157 -1.72 30.37 42.60
N PHE A 158 -1.84 31.67 42.88
CA PHE A 158 -1.03 32.65 42.18
C PHE A 158 0.44 32.35 42.54
N PRO A 159 1.38 32.35 41.60
CA PRO A 159 2.78 32.37 41.98
C PRO A 159 3.02 33.70 42.71
N GLU A 160 3.38 33.62 43.99
CA GLU A 160 3.91 34.76 44.73
C GLU A 160 5.10 35.31 43.95
N PHE A 161 4.98 36.55 43.50
CA PHE A 161 6.15 37.34 43.13
C PHE A 161 6.76 37.86 44.44
N PRO A 162 7.96 37.41 44.86
CA PRO A 162 8.61 38.00 46.02
C PRO A 162 9.12 39.38 45.62
N GLY A 163 8.40 40.41 46.06
CA GLY A 163 8.91 41.77 46.08
C GLY A 163 9.99 41.90 47.16
N HIS A 164 11.24 41.56 46.84
CA HIS A 164 12.37 42.18 47.51
C HIS A 164 12.78 43.41 46.72
N HIS A 165 12.47 44.55 47.33
CA HIS A 165 13.01 45.84 47.00
C HIS A 165 14.54 45.78 46.82
N LEU A 166 14.97 46.49 45.78
CA LEU A 166 16.34 46.92 45.47
C LEU A 166 17.23 45.91 44.74
N SER A 167 18.20 46.49 44.04
CA SER A 167 19.48 45.88 43.65
C SER A 167 19.50 45.21 42.27
N GLY A 168 19.89 46.01 41.29
CA GLY A 168 20.04 45.63 39.89
C GLY A 168 21.41 45.04 39.52
N SER A 169 21.52 44.75 38.22
CA SER A 169 22.63 44.14 37.47
C SER A 169 22.87 42.66 37.82
N GLY A 170 22.64 41.70 36.93
CA GLY A 170 22.72 41.71 35.48
C GLY A 170 23.80 40.71 35.08
N TRP A 171 23.44 39.45 34.84
CA TRP A 171 24.31 38.48 34.20
C TRP A 171 23.55 37.62 33.18
N VAL A 172 24.28 37.39 32.10
CA VAL A 172 23.90 37.02 30.74
C VAL A 172 24.19 35.53 30.50
N GLN A 173 23.62 34.98 29.42
CA GLN A 173 23.88 33.71 28.72
C GLN A 173 23.21 32.45 29.30
N SER A 174 22.53 31.60 28.52
CA SER A 174 22.84 31.20 27.15
C SER A 174 21.61 30.62 26.41
N HIS A 175 21.43 31.05 25.16
CA HIS A 175 20.62 30.40 24.11
C HIS A 175 21.60 29.77 23.11
N GLN A 176 21.39 28.51 22.71
CA GLN A 176 21.54 28.00 21.32
C GLN A 176 21.58 26.48 21.28
N ARG A 177 20.52 25.86 20.74
CA ARG A 177 20.63 24.84 19.69
C ARG A 177 19.24 24.54 19.16
N TYR A 178 18.97 24.94 17.92
CA TYR A 178 18.24 24.18 16.89
C TYR A 178 18.01 25.16 15.75
N LEU A 179 18.82 25.01 14.69
CA LEU A 179 18.53 25.31 13.27
C LEU A 179 19.86 25.25 12.50
N ARG A 180 20.07 24.16 11.74
CA ARG A 180 20.54 24.19 10.33
C ARG A 180 20.68 22.79 9.73
N SER A 181 20.32 22.74 8.44
CA SER A 181 20.66 21.82 7.34
C SER A 181 20.33 20.35 7.50
#